data_AF-A0A939C4F0-F1
#
_entry.id   AF-A0A939C4F0-F1
#
_cell.length_a   1.000
_cell.length_b   1.000
_cell.length_c   1.000
_cell.angle_alpha   90.00
_cell.angle_beta   90.00
_cell.angle_gamma   90.00
#
_symmetry.space_group_name_H-M   'P 1'
#
loop_
_entity.id
_entity.type
_entity.pdbx_description
1 polymer ?
#
loop_
_entity_poly.entity_id
_entity_poly.type
_entity_poly.pdbx_seq_one_letter_code
_entity_poly.pdbx_strand_id
1 'polypeptide(L)'
;MGLPRRTQLTDQLDALTVALDGSGDDLPAILAVLVADLTAAISSFSGLVMTVTAGSQPLAVDVMISRVAATSLLLPLRTAPGDRLVLYAQNPGAFVDLAADAERIPGFGTSVVLDRHLPPPTASDSRRLLNDLAERSAVDQAIGFLVDQGYPPGQAHPELLRRATTTGVSITTMARRIVSRPGGPRRPAS
;
A
#
# COMPACT_ATOMS: atom_id res chain seq x y z
N MET A 1 -8.69 21.44 -26.93
CA MET A 1 -9.29 21.23 -25.60
C MET A 1 -8.70 19.94 -25.04
N GLY A 2 -7.73 19.99 -24.12
CA GLY A 2 -7.05 18.76 -23.70
C GLY A 2 -5.84 18.98 -22.78
N LEU A 3 -6.08 19.42 -21.54
CA LEU A 3 -5.13 19.30 -20.42
C LEU A 3 -5.81 19.08 -19.02
N PRO A 4 -6.95 18.36 -18.85
CA PRO A 4 -7.47 18.10 -17.51
C PRO A 4 -6.80 16.92 -16.77
N ARG A 5 -6.12 15.99 -17.47
CA ARG A 5 -5.61 14.75 -16.85
C ARG A 5 -4.23 14.87 -16.18
N ARG A 6 -3.40 15.83 -16.60
CA ARG A 6 -2.03 15.99 -16.09
C ARG A 6 -2.00 16.60 -14.68
N THR A 7 -2.70 17.72 -14.48
CA THR A 7 -2.85 18.35 -13.17
C THR A 7 -3.54 17.45 -12.16
N GLN A 8 -4.57 16.71 -12.59
CA GLN A 8 -5.28 15.77 -11.72
C GLN A 8 -4.34 14.70 -11.13
N LEU A 9 -3.41 14.16 -11.92
CA LEU A 9 -2.47 13.16 -11.43
C LEU A 9 -1.46 13.77 -10.42
N THR A 10 -0.98 14.98 -10.69
CA THR A 10 -0.13 15.73 -9.76
C THR A 10 -0.84 16.02 -8.44
N ASP A 11 -2.08 16.49 -8.50
CA ASP A 11 -2.90 16.78 -7.31
C ASP A 11 -3.16 15.51 -6.48
N GLN A 12 -3.33 14.35 -7.14
CA GLN A 12 -3.48 13.06 -6.47
C GLN A 12 -2.18 12.55 -5.82
N LEU A 13 -1.02 12.79 -6.43
CA LEU A 13 0.28 12.44 -5.83
C LEU A 13 0.57 13.31 -4.60
N ASP A 14 0.18 14.59 -4.64
CA ASP A 14 0.25 15.47 -3.48
C ASP A 14 -0.73 15.02 -2.38
N ALA A 15 -1.98 14.69 -2.74
CA ALA A 15 -2.97 14.17 -1.80
C ALA A 15 -2.54 12.85 -1.15
N LEU A 16 -1.94 11.94 -1.92
CA LEU A 16 -1.36 10.69 -1.42
C LEU A 16 -0.24 10.97 -0.41
N THR A 17 0.62 11.94 -0.70
CA THR A 17 1.69 12.35 0.22
C THR A 17 1.10 12.89 1.54
N VAL A 18 0.08 13.74 1.46
CA VAL A 18 -0.62 14.29 2.64
C VAL A 18 -1.31 13.20 3.46
N ALA A 19 -1.94 12.22 2.81
CA ALA A 19 -2.62 11.13 3.50
C ALA A 19 -1.66 10.19 4.22
N LEU A 20 -0.46 9.99 3.66
CA LEU A 20 0.61 9.23 4.28
C LEU A 20 1.24 9.96 5.49
N ASP A 21 1.18 11.29 5.54
CA ASP A 21 1.55 12.09 6.72
C ASP A 21 0.46 12.07 7.83
N GLY A 22 -0.72 11.50 7.54
CA GLY A 22 -1.89 11.40 8.42
C GLY A 22 -2.06 10.03 9.10
N SER A 23 -3.30 9.69 9.52
CA SER A 23 -3.62 8.42 10.19
C SER A 23 -3.64 7.18 9.27
N GLY A 24 -3.52 7.37 7.95
CA GLY A 24 -3.49 6.28 6.96
C GLY A 24 -4.84 5.61 6.65
N ASP A 25 -5.93 6.03 7.30
CA ASP A 25 -7.26 5.40 7.16
C ASP A 25 -7.83 5.52 5.73
N ASP A 26 -7.51 6.61 5.02
CA ASP A 26 -7.98 6.88 3.65
C ASP A 26 -7.06 6.31 2.56
N LEU A 27 -5.93 5.71 2.92
CA LEU A 27 -4.92 5.23 1.98
C LEU A 27 -5.47 4.24 0.93
N PRO A 28 -6.31 3.25 1.28
CA PRO A 28 -6.86 2.32 0.29
C PRO A 28 -7.76 3.03 -0.75
N ALA A 29 -8.53 4.03 -0.33
CA ALA A 29 -9.42 4.77 -1.22
C ALA A 29 -8.62 5.67 -2.17
N ILE A 30 -7.60 6.35 -1.65
CA ILE A 30 -6.71 7.22 -2.44
C ILE A 30 -5.91 6.40 -3.46
N LEU A 31 -5.37 5.24 -3.05
CA LEU A 31 -4.67 4.34 -3.97
C LEU A 31 -5.58 3.82 -5.10
N ALA A 32 -6.85 3.51 -4.79
CA ALA A 32 -7.80 3.08 -5.81
C ALA A 32 -8.08 4.18 -6.85
N VAL A 33 -8.25 5.43 -6.41
CA VAL A 33 -8.42 6.58 -7.30
C VAL A 33 -7.16 6.82 -8.13
N LEU A 34 -5.98 6.80 -7.50
CA LEU A 34 -4.70 6.97 -8.19
C LEU A 34 -4.50 5.92 -9.29
N VAL A 35 -4.80 4.65 -9.02
CA VAL A 35 -4.70 3.57 -10.01
C VAL A 35 -5.68 3.79 -11.16
N ALA A 36 -6.90 4.22 -10.89
CA ALA A 36 -7.88 4.52 -11.92
C ALA A 36 -7.41 5.68 -12.82
N ASP A 37 -6.90 6.76 -12.23
CA ASP A 37 -6.39 7.92 -12.96
C ASP A 37 -5.13 7.58 -13.78
N LEU A 38 -4.19 6.81 -13.22
CA LEU A 38 -3.01 6.31 -13.93
C LEU A 38 -3.39 5.41 -15.12
N THR A 39 -4.39 4.54 -14.95
CA THR A 39 -4.89 3.69 -16.03
C THR A 39 -5.56 4.50 -17.14
N ALA A 40 -6.26 5.58 -16.77
CA ALA A 40 -6.90 6.48 -17.73
C ALA A 40 -5.91 7.42 -18.45
N ALA A 41 -4.82 7.80 -17.78
CA ALA A 41 -3.79 8.68 -18.32
C ALA A 41 -2.73 7.91 -19.14
N ILE A 42 -2.39 6.70 -18.72
CA ILE A 42 -1.32 5.87 -19.30
C ILE A 42 -1.94 4.53 -19.68
N SER A 43 -2.32 4.38 -20.95
CA SER A 43 -2.99 3.16 -21.43
C SER A 43 -2.15 1.88 -21.31
N SER A 44 -0.82 2.02 -21.23
CA SER A 44 0.11 0.92 -21.01
C SER A 44 0.47 0.70 -19.54
N PHE A 45 -0.24 1.36 -18.61
CA PHE A 45 -0.01 1.22 -17.18
C PHE A 45 -0.15 -0.24 -16.75
N SER A 46 0.84 -0.71 -16.01
CA SER A 46 1.02 -2.11 -15.62
C SER A 46 0.89 -2.29 -14.11
N GLY A 47 1.05 -1.23 -13.34
CA GLY A 47 0.86 -1.26 -11.89
C GLY A 47 1.82 -0.35 -11.15
N LEU A 48 1.78 -0.45 -9.84
CA LEU A 48 2.66 0.27 -8.94
C LEU A 48 3.11 -0.58 -7.76
N VAL A 49 4.27 -0.26 -7.21
CA VAL A 49 4.75 -0.73 -5.92
C VAL A 49 5.05 0.49 -5.07
N MET A 50 4.37 0.62 -3.95
CA MET A 50 4.66 1.62 -2.94
C MET A 50 5.42 0.97 -1.79
N THR A 51 6.38 1.67 -1.21
CA THR A 51 7.04 1.29 0.03
C THR A 51 6.95 2.47 0.97
N VAL A 52 6.36 2.29 2.15
CA VAL A 52 6.19 3.32 3.18
C VAL A 52 6.63 2.77 4.52
N THR A 53 7.28 3.59 5.33
CA THR A 53 7.83 3.16 6.62
C THR A 53 6.78 3.41 7.70
N ALA A 54 5.99 2.39 8.03
CA ALA A 54 4.99 2.45 9.09
C ALA A 54 5.58 1.86 10.40
N GLY A 55 6.06 2.73 11.29
CA GLY A 55 6.70 2.30 12.53
C GLY A 55 8.13 1.76 12.30
N SER A 56 8.42 0.54 12.78
CA SER A 56 9.77 -0.05 12.70
C SER A 56 10.02 -0.93 11.47
N GLN A 57 9.02 -1.14 10.61
CA GLN A 57 9.16 -1.95 9.39
C GLN A 57 8.63 -1.25 8.14
N PRO A 58 9.29 -1.44 6.98
CA PRO A 58 8.78 -0.96 5.70
C PRO A 58 7.58 -1.80 5.27
N LEU A 59 6.45 -1.13 5.03
CA LEU A 59 5.26 -1.67 4.42
C LEU A 59 5.36 -1.50 2.91
N ALA A 60 5.32 -2.60 2.15
CA ALA A 60 5.25 -2.58 0.70
C ALA A 60 3.82 -2.88 0.23
N VAL A 61 3.24 -1.97 -0.57
CA VAL A 61 1.94 -2.14 -1.22
C VAL A 61 2.18 -2.36 -2.71
N ASP A 62 1.86 -3.56 -3.20
CA ASP A 62 2.05 -3.98 -4.59
C ASP A 62 0.69 -4.07 -5.31
N VAL A 63 0.43 -3.17 -6.26
CA VAL A 63 -0.80 -3.13 -7.05
C VAL A 63 -0.45 -3.30 -8.53
N MET A 64 -0.42 -4.55 -8.99
CA MET A 64 -0.04 -4.90 -10.36
C MET A 64 -1.22 -5.39 -11.18
N ILE A 65 -1.42 -4.76 -12.34
CA ILE A 65 -2.33 -5.17 -13.40
C ILE A 65 -1.63 -6.18 -14.33
N SER A 66 -0.36 -5.93 -14.65
CA SER A 66 0.50 -6.79 -15.48
C SER A 66 1.94 -6.73 -14.98
N ARG A 67 2.61 -7.88 -14.80
CA ARG A 67 4.05 -7.89 -14.44
C ARG A 67 4.98 -7.71 -15.65
N VAL A 68 4.42 -7.53 -16.85
CA VAL A 68 5.19 -7.13 -18.03
C VAL A 68 5.36 -5.62 -17.96
N ALA A 69 6.59 -5.16 -17.80
CA ALA A 69 6.92 -3.74 -17.82
C ALA A 69 8.17 -3.52 -18.68
N ALA A 70 8.09 -2.53 -19.56
CA ALA A 70 9.22 -2.08 -20.37
C ALA A 70 9.83 -0.78 -19.83
N THR A 71 9.11 -0.08 -18.95
CA THR A 71 9.58 1.14 -18.27
C THR A 71 9.11 1.19 -16.82
N SER A 72 9.90 1.84 -15.97
CA SER A 72 9.57 2.10 -14.56
C SER A 72 9.83 3.55 -14.19
N LEU A 73 9.04 4.12 -13.29
CA LEU A 73 9.28 5.44 -12.71
C LEU A 73 9.28 5.36 -11.18
N LEU A 74 10.40 5.67 -10.54
CA LEU A 74 10.45 5.87 -9.09
C LEU A 74 10.16 7.33 -8.76
N LEU A 75 9.26 7.53 -7.82
CA LEU A 75 8.94 8.79 -7.16
C LEU A 75 9.24 8.65 -5.67
N PRO A 76 10.09 9.51 -5.07
CA PRO A 76 10.28 9.54 -3.62
C PRO A 76 8.99 10.00 -2.95
N LEU A 77 8.57 9.34 -1.86
CA LEU A 77 7.48 9.84 -1.02
C LEU A 77 8.08 10.70 0.09
N ARG A 78 7.39 11.78 0.47
CA ARG A 78 7.95 12.81 1.39
C ARG A 78 7.74 12.50 2.87
N THR A 79 7.20 11.33 3.17
CA THR A 79 6.74 10.90 4.49
C THR A 79 7.87 10.45 5.39
N ALA A 80 8.80 9.65 4.84
CA ALA A 80 10.02 9.24 5.52
C ALA A 80 11.15 8.95 4.54
N PRO A 81 12.43 9.05 4.97
CA PRO A 81 13.56 8.64 4.16
C PRO A 81 13.45 7.16 3.75
N GLY A 82 13.37 6.90 2.44
CA GLY A 82 13.26 5.55 1.88
C GLY A 82 11.86 5.18 1.40
N ASP A 83 10.86 5.99 1.74
CA ASP A 83 9.51 5.84 1.22
C ASP A 83 9.49 6.20 -0.26
N ARG A 84 8.83 5.37 -1.07
CA ARG A 84 8.89 5.48 -2.52
C ARG A 84 7.69 4.85 -3.18
N LEU A 85 7.36 5.37 -4.35
CA LEU A 85 6.37 4.82 -5.26
C LEU A 85 7.07 4.49 -6.58
N VAL A 86 6.97 3.25 -7.03
CA VAL A 86 7.48 2.80 -8.32
C VAL A 86 6.30 2.47 -9.22
N LEU A 87 6.19 3.15 -10.35
CA LEU A 87 5.18 2.91 -11.37
C LEU A 87 5.75 2.05 -12.49
N TYR A 88 4.92 1.24 -13.13
CA TYR A 88 5.28 0.32 -14.22
C TYR A 88 4.39 0.50 -15.43
N ALA A 89 4.97 0.43 -16.63
CA ALA A 89 4.22 0.45 -17.89
C ALA A 89 4.85 -0.43 -18.97
N GLN A 90 4.04 -0.92 -19.91
CA GLN A 90 4.45 -1.84 -20.97
C GLN A 90 5.12 -1.15 -22.15
N ASN A 91 4.87 0.15 -22.34
CA ASN A 91 5.46 0.90 -23.45
C ASN A 91 6.68 1.68 -22.95
N PRO A 92 7.85 1.52 -23.59
CA PRO A 92 9.02 2.36 -23.29
C PRO A 92 8.68 3.85 -23.37
N GLY A 93 9.20 4.63 -22.42
CA GLY A 93 9.00 6.08 -22.38
C GLY A 93 7.63 6.57 -21.92
N ALA A 94 6.71 5.68 -21.50
CA ALA A 94 5.38 6.06 -21.03
C ALA A 94 5.36 7.04 -19.84
N PHE A 95 6.47 7.14 -19.11
CA PHE A 95 6.61 7.99 -17.94
C PHE A 95 7.48 9.23 -18.14
N VAL A 96 7.99 9.50 -19.36
CA VAL A 96 8.92 10.63 -19.61
C VAL A 96 8.29 11.97 -19.25
N ASP A 97 7.06 12.21 -19.70
CA ASP A 97 6.35 13.46 -19.39
C ASP A 97 6.03 13.57 -17.91
N LEU A 98 5.64 12.44 -17.28
CA LEU A 98 5.33 12.41 -15.85
C LEU A 98 6.57 12.65 -14.99
N ALA A 99 7.73 12.14 -15.40
CA ALA A 99 9.01 12.40 -14.74
C ALA A 99 9.38 13.89 -14.83
N ALA A 100 9.24 14.48 -16.02
CA ALA A 100 9.50 15.91 -16.23
C ALA A 100 8.56 16.82 -15.42
N ASP A 101 7.31 16.41 -15.25
CA ASP A 101 6.35 17.14 -14.40
C ASP A 101 6.66 16.93 -12.90
N ALA A 102 7.01 15.71 -12.48
CA ALA A 102 7.40 15.42 -11.10
C ALA A 102 8.67 16.18 -10.68
N GLU A 103 9.63 16.37 -11.59
CA GLU A 103 10.82 17.19 -11.33
C GLU A 103 10.50 18.66 -11.03
N ARG A 104 9.37 19.17 -11.52
CA ARG A 104 8.91 20.53 -11.26
C ARG A 104 8.18 20.68 -9.92
N ILE A 105 7.81 19.57 -9.27
CA ILE A 105 7.14 19.60 -7.97
C ILE A 105 8.20 19.75 -6.86
N PRO A 106 8.14 20.81 -6.04
CA PRO A 106 9.06 21.01 -4.93
C PRO A 106 9.01 19.81 -3.97
N GLY A 107 10.15 19.14 -3.77
CA GLY A 107 10.28 17.96 -2.90
C GLY A 107 10.44 16.62 -3.64
N PHE A 108 10.21 16.56 -4.96
CA PHE A 108 10.43 15.37 -5.78
C PHE A 108 11.71 15.46 -6.65
N GLY A 109 12.09 16.68 -7.05
CA GLY A 109 12.99 16.94 -8.20
C GLY A 109 14.46 16.53 -8.14
N THR A 110 14.92 15.80 -7.12
CA THR A 110 16.31 15.25 -7.10
C THR A 110 16.37 13.73 -7.00
N SER A 111 15.24 13.04 -6.86
CA SER A 111 15.21 11.58 -6.65
C SER A 111 14.23 10.83 -7.55
N VAL A 112 13.69 11.50 -8.59
CA VAL A 112 12.93 10.82 -9.65
C VAL A 112 13.88 9.96 -10.49
N VAL A 113 13.56 8.67 -10.68
CA VAL A 113 14.43 7.74 -11.40
C VAL A 113 13.63 6.92 -12.42
N LEU A 114 14.00 7.03 -13.69
CA LEU A 114 13.46 6.22 -14.78
C LEU A 114 14.23 4.90 -14.96
N ASP A 115 13.51 3.84 -15.29
CA ASP A 115 13.97 2.54 -15.81
C ASP A 115 14.99 1.76 -14.96
N ARG A 116 15.19 2.15 -13.69
CA ARG A 116 16.09 1.44 -12.76
C ARG A 116 15.41 0.43 -11.84
N HIS A 117 14.09 0.23 -11.98
CA HIS A 117 13.31 -0.60 -11.05
C HIS A 117 12.44 -1.65 -11.75
N LEU A 118 12.73 -2.02 -13.01
CA LEU A 118 11.95 -3.03 -13.73
C LEU A 118 11.85 -4.36 -12.95
N PRO A 119 10.65 -4.97 -12.87
CA PRO A 119 10.50 -6.23 -12.17
C PRO A 119 11.26 -7.34 -12.91
N PRO A 120 11.91 -8.27 -12.20
CA PRO A 120 12.51 -9.42 -12.84
C PRO A 120 11.43 -10.20 -13.62
N PRO A 121 11.73 -10.71 -14.83
CA PRO A 121 10.77 -11.42 -15.64
C PRO A 121 10.49 -12.81 -15.04
N THR A 122 9.56 -12.91 -14.09
CA THR A 122 9.09 -14.21 -13.58
C THR A 122 7.58 -14.25 -13.41
N ALA A 123 6.99 -15.32 -13.94
CA ALA A 123 5.58 -15.62 -14.04
C ALA A 123 4.91 -15.96 -12.68
N SER A 124 3.65 -15.56 -12.56
CA SER A 124 2.59 -16.13 -11.70
C SER A 124 2.66 -15.91 -10.18
N ASP A 125 1.70 -15.12 -9.63
CA ASP A 125 0.97 -15.36 -8.35
C ASP A 125 0.45 -14.08 -7.63
N SER A 126 -0.07 -13.08 -8.35
CA SER A 126 -0.71 -11.89 -7.75
C SER A 126 -1.88 -12.22 -6.80
N ARG A 127 -2.57 -13.36 -7.01
CA ARG A 127 -3.65 -13.84 -6.14
C ARG A 127 -3.14 -14.42 -4.81
N ARG A 128 -1.94 -14.99 -4.76
CA ARG A 128 -1.35 -15.48 -3.50
C ARG A 128 -0.83 -14.32 -2.66
N LEU A 129 -0.22 -13.31 -3.28
CA LEU A 129 0.30 -12.14 -2.56
C LEU A 129 -0.81 -11.26 -1.94
N LEU A 130 -1.94 -11.06 -2.63
CA LEU A 130 -3.09 -10.36 -2.06
C LEU A 130 -3.71 -11.13 -0.88
N ASN A 131 -3.72 -12.46 -0.96
CA ASN A 131 -4.13 -13.31 0.16
C ASN A 131 -3.13 -13.20 1.32
N ASP A 132 -1.83 -13.21 1.06
CA ASP A 132 -0.79 -13.06 2.07
C ASP A 132 -0.86 -11.68 2.77
N LEU A 133 -1.20 -10.61 2.02
CA LEU A 133 -1.42 -9.26 2.57
C LEU A 133 -2.69 -9.17 3.40
N ALA A 134 -3.81 -9.72 2.92
CA ALA A 134 -5.05 -9.80 3.68
C ALA A 134 -4.89 -10.64 4.97
N GLU A 135 -4.05 -11.67 4.89
CA GLU A 135 -3.72 -12.52 6.03
C GLU A 135 -2.84 -11.82 7.07
N ARG A 136 -1.85 -11.04 6.63
CA ARG A 136 -1.00 -10.23 7.52
C ARG A 136 -1.77 -9.06 8.13
N SER A 137 -2.55 -8.34 7.33
CA SER A 137 -3.42 -7.25 7.81
C SER A 137 -4.40 -7.73 8.87
N ALA A 138 -5.00 -8.92 8.69
CA ALA A 138 -5.85 -9.51 9.72
C ALA A 138 -5.10 -9.78 11.03
N VAL A 139 -3.85 -10.27 10.96
CA VAL A 139 -2.99 -10.52 12.14
C VAL A 139 -2.65 -9.22 12.85
N ASP A 140 -2.24 -8.18 12.13
CA ASP A 140 -1.88 -6.88 12.71
C ASP A 140 -3.10 -6.20 13.35
N GLN A 141 -4.26 -6.26 12.70
CA GLN A 141 -5.52 -5.78 13.27
C GLN A 141 -5.94 -6.57 14.51
N ALA A 142 -5.76 -7.89 14.52
CA ALA A 142 -6.04 -8.70 15.71
C ALA A 142 -5.09 -8.38 16.86
N ILE A 143 -3.83 -8.05 16.57
CA ILE A 143 -2.86 -7.59 17.59
C ILE A 143 -3.28 -6.23 18.13
N GLY A 144 -3.63 -5.27 17.26
CA GLY A 144 -4.16 -3.96 17.66
C GLY A 144 -5.40 -4.09 18.55
N PHE A 145 -6.35 -4.94 18.14
CA PHE A 145 -7.54 -5.24 18.93
C PHE A 145 -7.22 -5.84 20.31
N LEU A 146 -6.21 -6.70 20.42
CA LEU A 146 -5.78 -7.24 21.72
C LEU A 146 -5.14 -6.16 22.58
N VAL A 147 -4.35 -5.24 22.00
CA VAL A 147 -3.81 -4.10 22.73
C VAL A 147 -4.92 -3.18 23.25
N ASP A 148 -5.94 -2.90 22.43
CA ASP A 148 -7.11 -2.13 22.85
C ASP A 148 -7.93 -2.80 23.96
N GLN A 149 -7.86 -4.14 24.08
CA GLN A 149 -8.44 -4.91 25.18
C GLN A 149 -7.57 -4.96 26.45
N GLY A 150 -6.45 -4.24 26.47
CA GLY A 150 -5.57 -4.11 27.63
C GLY A 150 -4.41 -5.11 27.67
N TYR A 151 -4.16 -5.86 26.59
CA TYR A 151 -2.94 -6.66 26.50
C TYR A 151 -1.73 -5.77 26.21
N PRO A 152 -0.59 -5.97 26.90
CA PRO A 152 0.65 -5.28 26.54
C PRO A 152 1.07 -5.58 25.09
N PRO A 153 1.65 -4.62 24.36
CA PRO A 153 2.09 -4.83 22.97
C PRO A 153 3.01 -6.05 22.80
N GLY A 154 3.92 -6.28 23.76
CA GLY A 154 4.80 -7.45 23.76
C GLY A 154 4.12 -8.79 24.03
N GLN A 155 2.87 -8.78 24.53
CA GLN A 155 2.09 -9.99 24.85
C GLN A 155 0.94 -10.25 23.88
N ALA A 156 0.51 -9.26 23.10
CA ALA A 156 -0.59 -9.40 22.14
C ALA A 156 -0.32 -10.48 21.07
N HIS A 157 0.87 -10.50 20.49
CA HIS A 157 1.25 -11.51 19.50
C HIS A 157 1.39 -12.92 20.12
N PRO A 158 2.10 -13.13 21.25
CA PRO A 158 2.11 -14.41 21.96
C PRO A 158 0.71 -14.92 22.33
N GLU A 159 -0.19 -14.03 22.75
CA GLU A 159 -1.56 -14.38 23.12
C GLU A 159 -2.39 -14.81 21.90
N LEU A 160 -2.26 -14.10 20.78
CA LEU A 160 -2.88 -14.50 19.51
C LEU A 160 -2.43 -15.90 19.07
N LEU A 161 -1.12 -16.17 19.17
CA LEU A 161 -0.56 -17.48 18.86
C LEU A 161 -1.09 -18.56 19.82
N ARG A 162 -1.13 -18.28 21.12
CA ARG A 162 -1.68 -19.20 22.14
C ARG A 162 -3.13 -19.57 21.83
N ARG A 163 -3.96 -18.59 21.46
CA ARG A 163 -5.38 -18.80 21.11
C ARG A 163 -5.52 -19.65 19.84
N ALA A 164 -4.71 -19.38 18.82
CA ALA A 164 -4.70 -20.16 17.58
C ALA A 164 -4.38 -21.64 17.85
N THR A 165 -3.30 -21.89 18.61
CA THR A 165 -2.89 -23.25 19.01
C THR A 165 -3.97 -23.95 19.84
N THR A 166 -4.57 -23.26 20.82
CA THR A 166 -5.63 -23.82 21.68
C THR A 166 -6.87 -24.22 20.87
N THR A 167 -7.16 -23.49 19.79
CA THR A 167 -8.34 -23.72 18.93
C THR A 167 -8.02 -24.63 17.73
N GLY A 168 -6.76 -25.01 17.54
CA GLY A 168 -6.32 -25.85 16.42
C GLY A 168 -6.47 -25.19 15.04
N VAL A 169 -6.44 -23.86 14.96
CA VAL A 169 -6.51 -23.12 13.68
C VAL A 169 -5.22 -22.34 13.42
N SER A 170 -5.00 -21.93 12.17
CA SER A 170 -3.87 -21.05 11.84
C SER A 170 -4.01 -19.70 12.53
N ILE A 171 -2.87 -19.03 12.76
CA ILE A 171 -2.84 -17.69 13.36
C ILE A 171 -3.62 -16.68 12.51
N THR A 172 -3.59 -16.80 11.18
CA THR A 172 -4.31 -15.93 10.23
C THR A 172 -5.82 -16.18 10.26
N THR A 173 -6.26 -17.43 10.42
CA THR A 173 -7.67 -17.75 10.65
C THR A 173 -8.16 -17.26 12.01
N MET A 174 -7.34 -17.39 13.06
CA MET A 174 -7.67 -16.86 14.38
C MET A 174 -7.76 -15.33 14.37
N ALA A 175 -6.81 -14.67 13.70
CA ALA A 175 -6.80 -13.23 13.54
C ALA A 175 -8.05 -12.72 12.81
N ARG A 176 -8.41 -13.33 11.68
CA ARG A 176 -9.66 -13.04 10.98
C ARG A 176 -10.88 -13.22 11.88
N ARG A 177 -10.92 -14.25 12.72
CA ARG A 177 -12.04 -14.46 13.68
C ARG A 177 -12.13 -13.37 14.74
N ILE A 178 -11.01 -12.78 15.16
CA ILE A 178 -10.98 -11.70 16.14
C ILE A 178 -11.46 -10.39 15.48
N VAL A 179 -10.93 -10.07 14.30
CA VAL A 179 -11.28 -8.86 13.53
C VAL A 179 -12.74 -8.90 13.02
N SER A 180 -13.21 -10.06 12.56
CA SER A 180 -14.57 -10.24 12.06
C SER A 180 -15.63 -10.41 13.15
N ARG A 181 -15.27 -10.25 14.43
CA ARG A 181 -16.23 -10.25 15.53
C ARG A 181 -16.68 -8.80 15.79
N PRO A 182 -17.78 -8.31 15.20
CA PRO A 182 -18.37 -7.06 15.65
C PRO A 182 -18.75 -7.23 17.13
N GLY A 183 -18.46 -6.19 17.92
CA GLY A 183 -18.59 -6.21 19.37
C GLY A 183 -19.85 -6.92 19.88
N GLY A 184 -19.67 -7.98 20.66
CA GLY A 184 -20.67 -8.46 21.60
C GLY A 184 -20.79 -7.49 22.78
N PRO A 185 -21.98 -7.37 23.41
CA PRO A 185 -22.53 -6.12 23.89
C PRO A 185 -21.76 -5.51 25.07
N ARG A 186 -21.54 -4.18 25.02
CA ARG A 186 -21.37 -3.39 26.24
C ARG A 186 -22.70 -3.47 27.02
N ARG A 187 -22.76 -4.33 28.04
CA ARG A 187 -23.80 -4.22 29.08
C ARG A 187 -23.54 -2.91 29.84
N PRO A 188 -24.49 -1.98 29.93
CA PRO A 188 -24.47 -1.01 31.02
C PRO A 188 -24.70 -1.77 32.33
N ALA A 189 -23.83 -1.50 33.30
CA ALA A 189 -24.06 -1.85 34.69
C ALA A 189 -25.09 -0.87 35.27
N SER A 190 -26.03 -1.45 36.00
CA SER A 190 -26.99 -0.83 36.94
C SER A 190 -28.15 -0.04 36.36
#